data_AF-A0A2E0ELA2-F1
#
_entry.id   AF-A0A2E0ELA2-F1
#
_cell.length_a   1.000
_cell.length_b   1.000
_cell.length_c   1.000
_cell.angle_alpha   90.00
_cell.angle_beta   90.00
_cell.angle_gamma   90.00
#
_symmetry.space_group_name_H-M   'P 1'
#
loop_
_entity.id
_entity.type
_entity.pdbx_description
1 polymer ?
#
loop_
_entity_poly.entity_id
_entity_poly.type
_entity_poly.pdbx_seq_one_letter_code
_entity_poly.pdbx_strand_id
1 'polypeptide(L)'
;MSTSSNAAMARFADSQPILNMLQLLSQSGRKHFTETSVWEVCLCSLILGLEPKCSLQKLLEALPYDPDHTRMLDEIDVLNTLAHLGYICRPAPAELEDIDERLLPGLFIPSAGDPCIVLGRDAEGVLHFYDPLSKLISTVPPSVDGEGRIWFFQRYDESRQPTSAFMRKGSGHSWFRALLGRFSGTFAQVMTAGLILNLIALATPLFIMLVYDRVIAAGALDTLPMLVIGAFVAIGFEWRMRHIRTTGLSWLAGRLDNIVGNKIFAHLIGLSPTL
;
A
#
# COMPACT_ATOMS: atom_id res chain seq x y z
N MET A 1 -18.06 9.58 18.73
CA MET A 1 -17.09 8.81 17.90
C MET A 1 -17.29 7.29 17.99
N SER A 2 -18.16 6.79 18.87
CA SER A 2 -18.61 5.39 19.00
C SER A 2 -19.80 4.99 18.10
N THR A 3 -20.27 5.88 17.23
CA THR A 3 -21.49 5.69 16.44
C THR A 3 -21.29 4.87 15.16
N SER A 4 -20.07 4.85 14.57
CA SER A 4 -19.81 4.09 13.33
C SER A 4 -19.62 2.59 13.60
N SER A 5 -18.95 2.23 14.69
CA SER A 5 -18.72 0.84 15.12
C SER A 5 -20.05 0.15 15.46
N ASN A 6 -20.89 0.81 16.27
CA ASN A 6 -22.25 0.33 16.59
C ASN A 6 -23.16 0.17 15.37
N ALA A 7 -23.08 1.06 14.39
CA ALA A 7 -23.90 0.99 13.19
C ALA A 7 -23.47 -0.15 12.24
N ALA A 8 -22.17 -0.46 12.19
CA ALA A 8 -21.68 -1.64 11.49
C ALA A 8 -22.15 -2.92 12.20
N MET A 9 -21.97 -2.99 13.52
CA MET A 9 -22.34 -4.15 14.34
C MET A 9 -23.83 -4.51 14.26
N ALA A 10 -24.72 -3.51 14.32
CA ALA A 10 -26.16 -3.71 14.16
C ALA A 10 -26.55 -4.29 12.78
N ARG A 11 -25.77 -3.98 11.72
CA ARG A 11 -26.03 -4.49 10.36
C ARG A 11 -25.55 -5.91 10.14
N PHE A 12 -24.54 -6.36 10.88
CA PHE A 12 -24.12 -7.75 10.83
C PHE A 12 -25.03 -8.64 11.70
N ALA A 13 -25.66 -8.08 12.73
CA ALA A 13 -26.70 -8.75 13.50
C ALA A 13 -27.93 -9.04 12.62
N ASP A 14 -28.30 -8.09 11.76
CA ASP A 14 -29.31 -8.27 10.72
C ASP A 14 -28.66 -8.87 9.46
N SER A 15 -28.57 -10.20 9.34
CA SER A 15 -27.93 -10.88 8.18
C SER A 15 -28.63 -10.65 6.82
N GLN A 16 -29.84 -10.08 6.81
CA GLN A 16 -30.68 -9.87 5.62
C GLN A 16 -30.03 -9.09 4.46
N PRO A 17 -29.29 -7.98 4.67
CA PRO A 17 -28.64 -7.23 3.58
C PRO A 17 -27.55 -8.04 2.87
N ILE A 18 -26.83 -8.89 3.60
CA ILE A 18 -25.81 -9.78 3.04
C ILE A 18 -26.47 -10.80 2.12
N LEU A 19 -27.56 -11.43 2.58
CA LEU A 19 -28.32 -12.41 1.80
C LEU A 19 -28.93 -11.79 0.53
N ASN A 20 -29.50 -10.59 0.64
CA ASN A 20 -30.01 -9.86 -0.52
C ASN A 20 -28.91 -9.58 -1.55
N MET A 21 -27.72 -9.18 -1.10
CA MET A 21 -26.58 -8.92 -1.99
C MET A 21 -26.08 -10.20 -2.68
N LEU A 22 -26.00 -11.32 -1.96
CA LEU A 22 -25.67 -12.63 -2.53
C LEU A 22 -26.70 -13.06 -3.58
N GLN A 23 -28.00 -12.89 -3.28
CA GLN A 23 -29.08 -13.24 -4.20
C GLN A 23 -29.02 -12.40 -5.49
N LEU A 24 -28.73 -11.10 -5.39
CA LEU A 24 -28.55 -10.22 -6.55
C LEU A 24 -27.35 -10.64 -7.43
N LEU A 25 -26.24 -11.04 -6.81
CA LEU A 25 -25.06 -11.53 -7.53
C LEU A 25 -25.27 -12.90 -8.16
N SER A 26 -26.05 -13.76 -7.50
CA SER A 26 -26.48 -15.05 -8.07
C SER A 26 -27.34 -14.84 -9.33
N GLN A 27 -28.27 -13.89 -9.28
CA GLN A 27 -29.15 -13.55 -10.41
C GLN A 27 -28.38 -12.95 -11.61
N SER A 28 -27.20 -12.37 -11.41
CA SER A 28 -26.36 -11.87 -12.51
C SER A 28 -25.58 -12.97 -13.24
N GLY A 29 -25.86 -14.26 -12.97
CA GLY A 29 -25.24 -15.41 -13.63
C GLY A 29 -24.09 -16.05 -12.86
N ARG A 30 -23.72 -15.53 -11.68
CA ARG A 30 -22.67 -16.12 -10.84
C ARG A 30 -23.22 -17.19 -9.90
N LYS A 31 -23.14 -18.46 -10.30
CA LYS A 31 -23.79 -19.58 -9.62
C LYS A 31 -23.25 -19.86 -8.20
N HIS A 32 -22.06 -19.38 -7.87
CA HIS A 32 -21.36 -19.68 -6.60
C HIS A 32 -21.61 -18.64 -5.49
N PHE A 33 -22.34 -17.55 -5.75
CA PHE A 33 -22.77 -16.61 -4.71
C PHE A 33 -23.97 -17.19 -3.95
N THR A 34 -23.68 -18.22 -3.16
CA THR A 34 -24.65 -18.93 -2.33
C THR A 34 -24.35 -18.73 -0.86
N GLU A 35 -25.33 -19.02 -0.01
CA GLU A 35 -25.18 -18.88 1.44
C GLU A 35 -24.18 -19.85 2.06
N THR A 36 -23.78 -20.88 1.32
CA THR A 36 -22.81 -21.91 1.75
C THR A 36 -21.36 -21.57 1.37
N SER A 37 -21.15 -20.55 0.53
CA SER A 37 -19.82 -20.23 0.02
C SER A 37 -19.14 -19.19 0.92
N VAL A 38 -18.13 -19.66 1.67
CA VAL A 38 -17.48 -18.90 2.76
C VAL A 38 -16.87 -17.58 2.26
N TRP A 39 -16.14 -17.61 1.14
CA TRP A 39 -15.41 -16.43 0.63
C TRP A 39 -16.33 -15.39 0.00
N GLU A 40 -17.39 -15.80 -0.67
CA GLU A 40 -18.41 -14.95 -1.27
C GLU A 40 -19.23 -14.24 -0.19
N VAL A 41 -19.60 -14.97 0.87
CA VAL A 41 -20.24 -14.39 2.05
C VAL A 41 -19.30 -13.39 2.72
N CYS A 42 -18.02 -13.75 2.92
CA CYS A 42 -16.99 -12.86 3.46
C CYS A 42 -16.81 -11.59 2.61
N LEU A 43 -16.77 -11.71 1.28
CA LEU A 43 -16.64 -10.57 0.38
C LEU A 43 -17.85 -9.63 0.50
N CYS A 44 -19.07 -10.16 0.44
CA CYS A 44 -20.29 -9.36 0.55
C CYS A 44 -20.39 -8.65 1.90
N SER A 45 -20.06 -9.36 2.97
CA SER A 45 -20.06 -8.81 4.34
C SER A 45 -18.97 -7.74 4.52
N LEU A 46 -17.75 -7.94 4.00
CA LEU A 46 -16.72 -6.90 3.99
C LEU A 46 -17.14 -5.67 3.19
N ILE A 47 -17.72 -5.83 2.00
CA ILE A 47 -18.18 -4.71 1.17
C ILE A 47 -19.29 -3.93 1.86
N LEU A 48 -20.26 -4.61 2.47
CA LEU A 48 -21.34 -3.94 3.22
C LEU A 48 -20.82 -3.20 4.45
N GLY A 49 -19.78 -3.74 5.10
CA GLY A 49 -19.09 -3.08 6.21
C GLY A 49 -18.29 -1.85 5.77
N LEU A 50 -17.57 -1.93 4.64
CA LEU A 50 -16.67 -0.88 4.17
C LEU A 50 -17.35 0.22 3.32
N GLU A 51 -18.22 -0.17 2.38
CA GLU A 51 -18.93 0.73 1.45
C GLU A 51 -20.40 0.32 1.31
N PRO A 52 -21.27 0.70 2.26
CA PRO A 52 -22.68 0.27 2.30
C PRO A 52 -23.54 0.77 1.13
N LYS A 53 -23.00 1.66 0.29
CA LYS A 53 -23.65 2.18 -0.93
C LYS A 53 -22.97 1.68 -2.21
N CYS A 54 -22.22 0.59 -2.14
CA CYS A 54 -21.53 0.06 -3.31
C CYS A 54 -22.55 -0.33 -4.40
N SER A 55 -22.32 0.15 -5.63
CA SER A 55 -23.15 -0.21 -6.78
C SER A 55 -22.85 -1.64 -7.18
N LEU A 56 -23.89 -2.41 -7.51
CA LEU A 56 -23.76 -3.76 -8.04
C LEU A 56 -22.85 -3.79 -9.28
N GLN A 57 -22.98 -2.80 -10.17
CA GLN A 57 -22.15 -2.72 -11.37
C GLN A 57 -20.66 -2.58 -11.01
N LYS A 58 -20.34 -1.68 -10.08
CA LYS A 58 -18.97 -1.45 -9.62
C LYS A 58 -18.37 -2.71 -8.99
N LEU A 59 -19.18 -3.49 -8.26
CA LEU A 59 -18.76 -4.77 -7.72
C LEU A 59 -18.53 -5.82 -8.80
N LEU A 60 -19.45 -5.92 -9.77
CA LEU A 60 -19.33 -6.87 -10.87
C LEU A 60 -18.06 -6.62 -11.71
N GLU A 61 -17.72 -5.35 -11.94
CA GLU A 61 -16.49 -4.91 -12.63
C GLU A 61 -15.20 -5.24 -11.85
N ALA A 62 -15.26 -5.24 -10.52
CA ALA A 62 -14.09 -5.48 -9.68
C ALA A 62 -13.80 -6.97 -9.45
N LEU A 63 -14.82 -7.83 -9.57
CA LEU A 63 -14.72 -9.27 -9.38
C LEU A 63 -13.81 -9.93 -10.44
N PRO A 64 -13.12 -11.03 -10.11
CA PRO A 64 -12.21 -11.69 -11.03
C PRO A 64 -12.91 -12.14 -12.31
N TYR A 65 -12.17 -12.10 -13.42
CA TYR A 65 -12.66 -12.58 -14.71
C TYR A 65 -12.76 -14.11 -14.66
N ASP A 66 -13.99 -14.61 -14.77
CA ASP A 66 -14.27 -16.03 -14.88
C ASP A 66 -15.16 -16.25 -16.13
N PRO A 67 -14.62 -16.84 -17.21
CA PRO A 67 -15.38 -17.03 -18.45
C PRO A 67 -16.59 -17.96 -18.25
N ASP A 68 -16.53 -18.89 -17.29
CA ASP A 68 -17.59 -19.88 -17.06
C ASP A 68 -18.46 -19.57 -15.83
N HIS A 69 -18.12 -18.54 -15.04
CA HIS A 69 -18.82 -18.15 -13.81
C HIS A 69 -19.03 -19.32 -12.83
N THR A 70 -18.09 -20.28 -12.83
CA THR A 70 -18.14 -21.54 -12.07
C THR A 70 -17.03 -21.66 -11.04
N ARG A 71 -16.10 -20.71 -10.94
CA ARG A 71 -15.03 -20.72 -9.94
C ARG A 71 -15.53 -20.17 -8.61
N MET A 72 -15.26 -20.90 -7.52
CA MET A 72 -15.39 -20.40 -6.15
C MET A 72 -14.27 -19.40 -5.84
N LEU A 73 -14.58 -18.35 -5.09
CA LEU A 73 -13.57 -17.37 -4.68
C LEU A 73 -12.58 -17.99 -3.69
N ASP A 74 -11.33 -17.52 -3.76
CA ASP A 74 -10.29 -17.80 -2.78
C ASP A 74 -9.83 -16.52 -2.05
N GLU A 75 -8.89 -16.66 -1.11
CA GLU A 75 -8.30 -15.53 -0.37
C GLU A 75 -7.80 -14.44 -1.33
N ILE A 76 -7.11 -14.82 -2.40
CA ILE A 76 -6.47 -13.89 -3.35
C ILE A 76 -7.54 -13.15 -4.15
N ASP A 77 -8.59 -13.85 -4.58
CA ASP A 77 -9.70 -13.28 -5.34
C ASP A 77 -10.45 -12.22 -4.53
N VAL A 78 -10.69 -12.45 -3.24
CA VAL A 78 -11.31 -11.46 -2.34
C VAL A 78 -10.41 -10.23 -2.18
N LEU A 79 -9.12 -10.43 -1.92
CA LEU A 79 -8.16 -9.34 -1.75
C LEU A 79 -7.99 -8.52 -3.04
N ASN A 80 -7.95 -9.17 -4.21
CA ASN A 80 -7.87 -8.52 -5.51
C ASN A 80 -9.15 -7.72 -5.83
N THR A 81 -10.32 -8.29 -5.52
CA THR A 81 -11.59 -7.59 -5.70
C THR A 81 -11.62 -6.31 -4.86
N LEU A 82 -11.20 -6.38 -3.60
CA LEU A 82 -11.10 -5.20 -2.74
C LEU A 82 -10.05 -4.20 -3.25
N ALA A 83 -8.93 -4.67 -3.78
CA ALA A 83 -7.94 -3.81 -4.41
C ALA A 83 -8.50 -3.05 -5.63
N HIS A 84 -9.26 -3.73 -6.51
CA HIS A 84 -9.94 -3.09 -7.65
C HIS A 84 -11.03 -2.11 -7.22
N LEU A 85 -11.71 -2.36 -6.09
CA LEU A 85 -12.65 -1.39 -5.50
C LEU A 85 -11.96 -0.16 -4.89
N GLY A 86 -10.63 -0.15 -4.85
CA GLY A 86 -9.81 0.93 -4.32
C GLY A 86 -9.55 0.79 -2.83
N TYR A 87 -9.27 -0.41 -2.33
CA TYR A 87 -8.80 -0.64 -0.96
C TYR A 87 -7.36 -1.16 -0.96
N ILE A 88 -6.54 -0.69 -0.02
CA ILE A 88 -5.24 -1.28 0.29
C ILE A 88 -5.45 -2.37 1.33
N CYS A 89 -5.08 -3.59 0.99
CA CYS A 89 -5.07 -4.75 1.88
C CYS A 89 -3.71 -4.83 2.58
N ARG A 90 -3.68 -4.82 3.92
CA ARG A 90 -2.44 -4.99 4.70
C ARG A 90 -2.55 -6.21 5.61
N PRO A 91 -1.62 -7.18 5.52
CA PRO A 91 -1.59 -8.30 6.43
C PRO A 91 -0.93 -7.87 7.75
N ALA A 92 -1.43 -8.40 8.86
CA ALA A 92 -0.80 -8.33 10.16
C ALA A 92 -0.89 -9.70 10.87
N PRO A 93 0.12 -10.06 11.68
CA PRO A 93 0.00 -11.21 12.57
C PRO A 93 -1.13 -10.95 13.58
N ALA A 94 -1.92 -11.99 13.86
CA ALA A 94 -3.08 -11.85 14.72
C ALA A 94 -2.72 -11.85 16.21
N GLU A 95 -2.17 -10.74 16.68
CA GLU A 95 -2.22 -10.40 18.09
C GLU A 95 -3.55 -9.68 18.35
N LEU A 96 -4.59 -10.47 18.68
CA LEU A 96 -5.95 -9.97 18.86
C LEU A 96 -6.08 -8.90 19.96
N GLU A 97 -5.10 -8.80 20.86
CA GLU A 97 -5.09 -7.84 21.95
C GLU A 97 -4.71 -6.41 21.53
N ASP A 98 -3.91 -6.21 20.48
CA ASP A 98 -3.41 -4.88 20.05
C ASP A 98 -4.07 -4.34 18.76
N ILE A 99 -5.25 -4.86 18.42
CA ILE A 99 -5.97 -4.40 17.22
C ILE A 99 -6.63 -3.04 17.47
N ASP A 100 -6.19 -2.02 16.73
CA ASP A 100 -6.83 -0.70 16.66
C ASP A 100 -8.22 -0.81 15.99
N GLU A 101 -9.27 -0.45 16.74
CA GLU A 101 -10.66 -0.46 16.28
C GLU A 101 -10.88 0.34 14.99
N ARG A 102 -10.04 1.34 14.73
CA ARG A 102 -10.13 2.21 13.55
C ARG A 102 -9.81 1.51 12.23
N LEU A 103 -9.17 0.33 12.29
CA LEU A 103 -8.82 -0.47 11.13
C LEU A 103 -9.87 -1.54 10.81
N LEU A 104 -10.91 -1.66 11.64
CA LEU A 104 -12.00 -2.62 11.48
C LEU A 104 -13.11 -2.02 10.58
N PRO A 105 -13.82 -2.83 9.79
CA PRO A 105 -13.79 -4.29 9.78
C PRO A 105 -12.54 -4.89 9.10
N GLY A 106 -12.06 -6.02 9.64
CA GLY A 106 -10.90 -6.77 9.13
C GLY A 106 -11.25 -8.22 8.82
N LEU A 107 -10.51 -8.86 7.92
CA LEU A 107 -10.68 -10.28 7.57
C LEU A 107 -9.65 -11.10 8.33
N PHE A 108 -10.10 -11.99 9.23
CA PHE A 108 -9.24 -12.88 9.99
C PHE A 108 -9.25 -14.28 9.38
N ILE A 109 -8.06 -14.82 9.15
CA ILE A 109 -7.85 -16.15 8.59
C ILE A 109 -7.08 -16.96 9.65
N PRO A 110 -7.74 -17.91 10.33
CA PRO A 110 -7.06 -18.77 11.30
C PRO A 110 -6.06 -19.69 10.61
N SER A 111 -5.02 -20.13 11.33
CA SER A 111 -4.05 -21.13 10.84
C SER A 111 -4.70 -22.48 10.53
N ALA A 112 -5.82 -22.80 11.19
CA ALA A 112 -6.65 -23.96 10.93
C ALA A 112 -8.13 -23.58 11.13
N GLY A 113 -8.91 -23.59 10.05
CA GLY A 113 -10.35 -23.28 10.07
C GLY A 113 -10.79 -22.36 8.93
N ASP A 114 -12.06 -21.97 8.98
CA ASP A 114 -12.66 -21.05 8.02
C ASP A 114 -12.39 -19.58 8.39
N PRO A 115 -12.26 -18.68 7.40
CA PRO A 115 -12.08 -17.25 7.65
C PRO A 115 -13.30 -16.64 8.33
N CYS A 116 -13.08 -15.61 9.15
CA CYS A 116 -14.12 -14.82 9.77
C CYS A 116 -13.84 -13.32 9.65
N ILE A 117 -14.83 -12.48 9.94
CA ILE A 117 -14.67 -11.03 9.88
C ILE A 117 -14.65 -10.46 11.29
N VAL A 118 -13.64 -9.67 11.59
CA VAL A 118 -13.53 -8.91 12.83
C VAL A 118 -14.26 -7.58 12.64
N LEU A 119 -15.32 -7.36 13.40
CA LEU A 119 -16.21 -6.20 13.23
C LEU A 119 -15.79 -4.99 14.04
N GLY A 120 -15.41 -5.21 15.30
CA GLY A 120 -15.25 -4.16 16.28
C GLY A 120 -14.99 -4.72 17.68
N ARG A 121 -14.79 -3.83 18.64
CA ARG A 121 -14.80 -4.16 20.07
C ARG A 121 -16.06 -3.59 20.72
N ASP A 122 -16.65 -4.30 21.68
CA ASP A 122 -17.72 -3.76 22.52
C ASP A 122 -17.20 -2.74 23.54
N ALA A 123 -18.11 -2.10 24.27
CA ALA A 123 -17.84 -1.22 25.41
C ALA A 123 -17.00 -1.90 26.51
N GLU A 124 -17.03 -3.24 26.57
CA GLU A 124 -16.26 -4.07 27.50
C GLU A 124 -14.87 -4.48 26.97
N GLY A 125 -14.51 -4.04 25.75
CA GLY A 125 -13.19 -4.28 25.13
C GLY A 125 -13.04 -5.62 24.42
N VAL A 126 -14.12 -6.41 24.34
CA VAL A 126 -14.16 -7.75 23.72
C VAL A 126 -14.36 -7.61 22.21
N LEU A 127 -13.60 -8.37 21.42
CA LEU A 127 -13.72 -8.38 19.96
C LEU A 127 -14.92 -9.20 19.49
N HIS A 128 -15.63 -8.69 18.49
CA HIS A 128 -16.71 -9.39 17.81
C HIS A 128 -16.27 -9.94 16.46
N PHE A 129 -16.53 -11.23 16.28
CA PHE A 129 -16.27 -11.98 15.06
C PHE A 129 -17.59 -12.36 14.41
N TYR A 130 -17.74 -12.05 13.13
CA TYR A 130 -18.81 -12.55 12.29
C TYR A 130 -18.35 -13.80 11.57
N ASP A 131 -19.00 -14.91 11.84
CA ASP A 131 -18.76 -16.18 11.16
C ASP A 131 -19.65 -16.28 9.91
N PRO A 132 -19.07 -16.41 8.70
CA PRO A 132 -19.82 -16.49 7.45
C PRO A 132 -20.70 -17.74 7.32
N LEU A 133 -20.37 -18.85 8.01
CA LEU A 133 -21.14 -20.10 7.92
C LEU A 133 -22.33 -20.09 8.86
N SER A 134 -22.09 -19.80 10.14
CA SER A 134 -23.17 -19.72 11.14
C SER A 134 -23.98 -18.42 11.01
N LYS A 135 -23.43 -17.39 10.35
CA LYS A 135 -24.00 -16.03 10.22
C LYS A 135 -24.29 -15.38 11.57
N LEU A 136 -23.59 -15.83 12.60
CA LEU A 136 -23.71 -15.34 13.95
C LEU A 136 -22.51 -14.46 14.30
N ILE A 137 -22.78 -13.48 15.17
CA ILE A 137 -21.73 -12.70 15.80
C ILE A 137 -21.35 -13.43 17.09
N SER A 138 -20.09 -13.84 17.17
CA SER A 138 -19.48 -14.42 18.36
C SER A 138 -18.47 -13.46 18.96
N THR A 139 -18.33 -13.49 20.29
CA THR A 139 -17.24 -12.81 21.02
C THR A 139 -16.03 -13.71 21.23
N VAL A 140 -16.15 -14.98 20.82
CA VAL A 140 -15.10 -15.99 20.95
C VAL A 140 -14.31 -16.06 19.65
N PRO A 141 -12.96 -15.99 19.69
CA PRO A 141 -12.14 -16.18 18.50
C PRO A 141 -12.38 -17.58 17.91
N PRO A 142 -12.42 -17.73 16.58
CA PRO A 142 -12.76 -18.99 15.93
C PRO A 142 -11.69 -20.08 16.09
N SER A 143 -10.45 -19.73 16.48
CA SER A 143 -9.40 -20.69 16.81
C SER A 143 -9.03 -20.61 18.30
N VAL A 144 -8.86 -21.78 18.92
CA VAL A 144 -8.51 -21.94 20.35
C VAL A 144 -7.12 -21.35 20.66
N ASP A 145 -6.23 -21.32 19.67
CA ASP A 145 -4.87 -20.80 19.80
C ASP A 145 -4.73 -19.32 19.43
N GLY A 146 -5.77 -18.68 18.85
CA GLY A 146 -5.70 -17.28 18.40
C GLY A 146 -4.70 -16.99 17.27
N GLU A 147 -3.90 -17.98 16.87
CA GLU A 147 -2.91 -17.84 15.81
C GLU A 147 -3.58 -17.80 14.44
N GLY A 148 -3.27 -16.74 13.68
CA GLY A 148 -3.81 -16.49 12.35
C GLY A 148 -3.25 -15.22 11.73
N ARG A 149 -3.75 -14.88 10.54
CA ARG A 149 -3.44 -13.63 9.85
C ARG A 149 -4.68 -12.76 9.79
N ILE A 150 -4.55 -11.48 10.10
CA ILE A 150 -5.61 -10.50 9.91
C ILE A 150 -5.26 -9.56 8.75
N TRP A 151 -6.23 -9.33 7.87
CA TRP A 151 -6.14 -8.39 6.78
C TRP A 151 -6.94 -7.14 7.13
N PHE A 152 -6.27 -6.00 7.12
CA PHE A 152 -6.87 -4.69 7.29
C PHE A 152 -7.12 -4.02 5.93
N PHE A 153 -8.24 -3.31 5.84
CA PHE A 153 -8.65 -2.64 4.60
C PHE A 153 -8.74 -1.13 4.81
N GLN A 154 -7.93 -0.39 4.05
CA GLN A 154 -7.99 1.07 4.05
C GLN A 154 -8.36 1.55 2.65
N ARG A 155 -9.40 2.39 2.55
CA ARG A 155 -9.78 2.98 1.26
C ARG A 155 -8.59 3.75 0.68
N TYR A 156 -8.12 3.32 -0.48
CA TYR A 156 -7.21 4.06 -1.35
C TYR A 156 -7.97 5.29 -1.85
N ASP A 157 -7.82 6.37 -1.10
CA ASP A 157 -8.44 7.63 -1.43
C ASP A 157 -7.40 8.50 -2.12
N GLU A 158 -7.47 8.52 -3.45
CA GLU A 158 -6.66 9.37 -4.31
C GLU A 158 -6.90 10.86 -4.01
N SER A 159 -8.05 11.19 -3.39
CA SER A 159 -8.44 12.53 -2.93
C SER A 159 -8.07 12.83 -1.47
N ARG A 160 -7.87 11.82 -0.60
CA ARG A 160 -7.16 11.95 0.68
C ARG A 160 -5.66 11.99 0.43
N GLN A 161 -5.27 13.06 -0.25
CA GLN A 161 -4.13 13.82 0.22
C GLN A 161 -4.28 13.99 1.75
N PRO A 162 -3.23 13.82 2.56
CA PRO A 162 -3.21 14.37 3.91
C PRO A 162 -3.35 15.88 3.78
N THR A 163 -4.60 16.33 3.71
CA THR A 163 -5.03 17.69 3.46
C THR A 163 -5.15 18.36 4.81
N SER A 164 -4.01 18.53 5.48
CA SER A 164 -3.90 19.51 6.54
C SER A 164 -4.07 20.88 5.90
N ALA A 165 -5.29 21.42 5.89
CA ALA A 165 -5.73 22.85 5.91
C ALA A 165 -4.97 23.93 5.10
N PHE A 166 -3.93 23.61 4.34
CA PHE A 166 -2.90 24.52 3.86
C PHE A 166 -2.93 24.69 2.33
N MET A 167 -3.63 23.80 1.61
CA MET A 167 -3.82 23.87 0.15
C MET A 167 -4.94 24.82 -0.30
N ARG A 168 -5.36 25.77 0.55
CA ARG A 168 -6.37 26.78 0.17
C ARG A 168 -5.80 28.16 -0.17
N LYS A 169 -4.49 28.33 -0.37
CA LYS A 169 -3.96 29.63 -0.85
C LYS A 169 -3.03 29.45 -2.05
N GLY A 170 -3.39 30.16 -3.11
CA GLY A 170 -2.89 30.00 -4.46
C GLY A 170 -1.41 30.34 -4.66
N SER A 171 -0.81 29.59 -5.57
CA SER A 171 0.30 29.92 -6.46
C SER A 171 0.84 28.58 -6.98
N GLY A 172 0.97 28.42 -8.30
CA GLY A 172 1.37 27.17 -8.96
C GLY A 172 2.69 26.56 -8.45
N HIS A 173 3.51 27.33 -7.73
CA HIS A 173 4.79 26.91 -7.16
C HIS A 173 4.67 26.18 -5.81
N SER A 174 3.56 26.29 -5.09
CA SER A 174 3.37 25.68 -3.76
C SER A 174 3.08 24.17 -3.83
N TRP A 175 2.27 23.74 -4.79
CA TRP A 175 1.93 22.32 -4.95
C TRP A 175 3.15 21.46 -5.32
N PHE A 176 4.04 21.95 -6.18
CA PHE A 176 5.25 21.23 -6.58
C PHE A 176 6.23 21.06 -5.42
N ARG A 177 6.41 22.11 -4.60
CA ARG A 177 7.24 22.07 -3.39
C ARG A 177 6.64 21.17 -2.30
N ALA A 178 5.31 21.15 -2.16
CA ALA A 178 4.63 20.21 -1.26
C ALA A 178 4.78 18.75 -1.73
N LEU A 179 4.75 18.51 -3.05
CA LEU A 179 4.98 17.19 -3.63
C LEU A 179 6.42 16.73 -3.39
N LEU A 180 7.41 17.60 -3.58
CA LEU A 180 8.82 17.35 -3.25
C LEU A 180 9.04 17.10 -1.75
N GLY A 181 8.35 17.84 -0.88
CA GLY A 181 8.43 17.66 0.58
C GLY A 181 7.95 16.29 1.06
N ARG A 182 7.01 15.67 0.34
CA ARG A 182 6.47 14.32 0.64
C ARG A 182 7.49 13.20 0.40
N PHE A 183 8.48 13.40 -0.47
CA PHE A 183 9.54 12.44 -0.78
C PHE A 183 10.92 12.86 -0.23
N SER A 184 10.93 13.78 0.74
CA SER A 184 12.15 14.36 1.30
C SER A 184 13.18 13.33 1.76
N GLY A 185 12.75 12.17 2.29
CA GLY A 185 13.66 11.09 2.69
C GLY A 185 14.47 10.52 1.52
N THR A 186 13.82 10.01 0.48
CA THR A 186 14.50 9.43 -0.69
C THR A 186 15.20 10.50 -1.53
N PHE A 187 14.62 11.70 -1.63
CA PHE A 187 15.25 12.83 -2.31
C PHE A 187 16.53 13.29 -1.59
N ALA A 188 16.52 13.35 -0.25
CA ALA A 188 17.69 13.68 0.54
C ALA A 188 18.79 12.62 0.42
N GLN A 189 18.43 11.32 0.34
CA GLN A 189 19.41 10.26 0.10
C GLN A 189 20.12 10.42 -1.25
N VAL A 190 19.36 10.67 -2.33
CA VAL A 190 19.94 10.87 -3.68
C VAL A 190 20.77 12.16 -3.75
N MET A 191 20.32 13.25 -3.11
CA MET A 191 21.09 14.49 -3.01
C MET A 191 22.37 14.33 -2.20
N THR A 192 22.31 13.64 -1.06
CA THR A 192 23.48 13.38 -0.21
C THR A 192 24.49 12.49 -0.94
N ALA A 193 24.03 11.45 -1.64
CA ALA A 193 24.88 10.63 -2.49
C ALA A 193 25.53 11.45 -3.63
N GLY A 194 24.78 12.37 -4.23
CA GLY A 194 25.31 13.32 -5.23
C GLY A 194 26.37 14.26 -4.67
N LEU A 195 26.18 14.76 -3.46
CA LEU A 195 27.13 15.62 -2.77
C LEU A 195 28.43 14.87 -2.42
N ILE A 196 28.33 13.64 -1.91
CA ILE A 196 29.49 12.79 -1.63
C ILE A 196 30.26 12.48 -2.93
N LEU A 197 29.55 12.18 -4.03
CA LEU A 197 30.19 11.97 -5.33
C LEU A 197 30.94 13.20 -5.84
N ASN A 198 30.39 14.39 -5.62
CA ASN A 198 31.08 15.64 -5.97
C ASN A 198 32.34 15.85 -5.11
N LEU A 199 32.33 15.44 -3.83
CA LEU A 199 33.52 15.48 -2.98
C LEU A 199 34.58 14.46 -3.45
N ILE A 200 34.17 13.26 -3.85
CA ILE A 200 35.10 12.25 -4.39
C ILE A 200 35.65 12.67 -5.74
N ALA A 201 34.90 13.39 -6.56
CA ALA A 201 35.40 13.93 -7.81
C ALA A 201 36.60 14.89 -7.59
N LEU A 202 36.71 15.53 -6.42
CA LEU A 202 37.87 16.32 -6.02
C LEU A 202 39.06 15.45 -5.56
N ALA A 203 38.83 14.19 -5.20
CA ALA A 203 39.91 13.26 -4.83
C ALA A 203 40.81 12.91 -6.02
N THR A 204 40.26 12.84 -7.23
CA THR A 204 41.02 12.55 -8.46
C THR A 204 42.17 13.54 -8.72
N PRO A 205 41.94 14.88 -8.76
CA PRO A 205 43.02 15.84 -8.94
C PRO A 205 43.99 15.86 -7.74
N LEU A 206 43.50 15.68 -6.50
CA LEU A 206 44.37 15.57 -5.32
C LEU A 206 45.26 14.33 -5.36
N PHE A 207 44.76 13.20 -5.85
CA PHE A 207 45.53 11.99 -6.03
C PHE A 207 46.64 12.19 -7.07
N ILE A 208 46.33 12.81 -8.20
CA ILE A 208 47.33 13.15 -9.23
C ILE A 208 48.43 14.04 -8.64
N MET A 209 48.05 15.04 -7.85
CA MET A 209 49.00 15.90 -7.13
C MET A 209 49.87 15.11 -6.14
N LEU A 210 49.27 14.22 -5.35
CA LEU A 210 49.99 13.38 -4.39
C LEU A 210 50.99 12.44 -5.07
N VAL A 211 50.60 11.85 -6.20
CA VAL A 211 51.51 10.98 -6.99
C VAL A 211 52.67 11.80 -7.52
N TYR A 212 52.42 13.00 -8.04
CA TYR A 212 53.49 13.86 -8.56
C TYR A 212 54.49 14.24 -7.46
N ASP A 213 54.01 14.79 -6.34
CA ASP A 213 54.89 15.29 -5.27
C ASP A 213 55.62 14.15 -4.54
N ARG A 214 54.93 13.03 -4.29
CA ARG A 214 55.44 11.94 -3.44
C ARG A 214 56.22 10.89 -4.21
N VAL A 215 55.86 10.61 -5.46
CA VAL A 215 56.45 9.51 -6.24
C VAL A 215 57.43 10.05 -7.26
N ILE A 216 57.04 11.08 -8.01
CA ILE A 216 57.87 11.63 -9.09
C ILE A 216 58.95 12.55 -8.53
N ALA A 217 58.58 13.52 -7.67
CA ALA A 217 59.54 14.49 -7.15
C ALA A 217 60.45 13.91 -6.05
N ALA A 218 59.94 13.04 -5.18
CA ALA A 218 60.74 12.40 -4.13
C ALA A 218 61.48 11.11 -4.59
N GLY A 219 61.23 10.63 -5.82
CA GLY A 219 61.92 9.47 -6.40
C GLY A 219 61.58 8.09 -5.80
N ALA A 220 60.55 7.99 -4.96
CA ALA A 220 60.18 6.77 -4.24
C ALA A 220 59.26 5.85 -5.06
N LEU A 221 59.80 5.29 -6.16
CA LEU A 221 59.05 4.43 -7.09
C LEU A 221 58.46 3.17 -6.43
N ASP A 222 59.09 2.66 -5.38
CA ASP A 222 58.61 1.47 -4.65
C ASP A 222 57.24 1.66 -3.97
N THR A 223 56.81 2.91 -3.76
CA THR A 223 55.49 3.23 -3.18
C THR A 223 54.37 3.37 -4.20
N LEU A 224 54.70 3.46 -5.49
CA LEU A 224 53.76 3.59 -6.59
C LEU A 224 52.73 2.44 -6.65
N PRO A 225 53.12 1.16 -6.48
CA PRO A 225 52.16 0.05 -6.55
C PRO A 225 51.06 0.15 -5.49
N MET A 226 51.40 0.54 -4.26
CA MET A 226 50.43 0.71 -3.18
C MET A 226 49.43 1.83 -3.49
N LEU A 227 49.91 2.95 -4.06
CA LEU A 227 49.05 4.06 -4.48
C LEU A 227 48.13 3.67 -5.64
N VAL A 228 48.63 2.91 -6.62
CA VAL A 228 47.83 2.41 -7.75
C VAL A 228 46.71 1.49 -7.26
N ILE A 229 47.01 0.55 -6.35
CA ILE A 229 45.98 -0.34 -5.77
C ILE A 229 44.92 0.49 -5.03
N GLY A 230 45.34 1.49 -4.23
CA GLY A 230 44.41 2.40 -3.55
C GLY A 230 43.51 3.17 -4.52
N ALA A 231 44.06 3.64 -5.64
CA ALA A 231 43.31 4.32 -6.68
C ALA A 231 42.28 3.40 -7.35
N PHE A 232 42.64 2.16 -7.67
CA PHE A 232 41.71 1.18 -8.22
C PHE A 232 40.52 0.92 -7.27
N VAL A 233 40.79 0.77 -5.97
CA VAL A 233 39.73 0.62 -4.96
C VAL A 233 38.83 1.86 -4.89
N ALA A 234 39.42 3.06 -4.89
CA ALA A 234 38.67 4.32 -4.87
C ALA A 234 37.77 4.48 -6.10
N ILE A 235 38.27 4.18 -7.30
CA ILE A 235 37.50 4.21 -8.56
C ILE A 235 36.34 3.21 -8.50
N GLY A 236 36.58 2.00 -7.99
CA GLY A 236 35.54 0.99 -7.82
C GLY A 236 34.42 1.46 -6.87
N PHE A 237 34.80 2.10 -5.77
CA PHE A 237 33.84 2.68 -4.83
C PHE A 237 33.06 3.86 -5.43
N GLU A 238 33.73 4.75 -6.17
CA GLU A 238 33.09 5.84 -6.88
C GLU A 238 32.06 5.31 -7.89
N TRP A 239 32.42 4.31 -8.68
CA TRP A 239 31.53 3.68 -9.65
C TRP A 239 30.29 3.09 -8.98
N ARG A 240 30.47 2.38 -7.86
CA ARG A 240 29.35 1.82 -7.09
C ARG A 240 28.40 2.91 -6.58
N MET A 241 28.92 3.99 -6.00
CA MET A 241 28.09 5.09 -5.51
C MET A 241 27.39 5.84 -6.63
N ARG A 242 28.05 6.02 -7.78
CA ARG A 242 27.46 6.60 -8.98
C ARG A 242 26.28 5.77 -9.46
N HIS A 243 26.40 4.44 -9.44
CA HIS A 243 25.31 3.54 -9.79
C HIS A 243 24.09 3.69 -8.85
N ILE A 244 24.32 3.70 -7.53
CA ILE A 244 23.26 3.87 -6.53
C ILE A 244 22.52 5.20 -6.75
N ARG A 245 23.26 6.30 -6.95
CA ARG A 245 22.68 7.62 -7.23
C ARG A 245 21.82 7.60 -8.49
N THR A 246 22.32 7.04 -9.59
CA THR A 246 21.60 7.03 -10.87
C THR A 246 20.32 6.24 -10.78
N THR A 247 20.35 5.03 -10.22
CA THR A 247 19.15 4.19 -10.05
C THR A 247 18.12 4.87 -9.14
N GLY A 248 18.57 5.49 -8.04
CA GLY A 248 17.69 6.26 -7.16
C GLY A 248 17.06 7.47 -7.87
N LEU A 249 17.81 8.17 -8.69
CA LEU A 249 17.31 9.30 -9.48
C LEU A 249 16.30 8.86 -10.55
N SER A 250 16.57 7.76 -11.26
CA SER A 250 15.65 7.18 -12.25
C SER A 250 14.33 6.73 -11.61
N TRP A 251 14.40 6.09 -10.45
CA TRP A 251 13.20 5.72 -9.69
C TRP A 251 12.39 6.93 -9.25
N LEU A 252 13.05 7.97 -8.72
CA LEU A 252 12.41 9.23 -8.33
C LEU A 252 11.76 9.94 -9.53
N ALA A 253 12.46 10.00 -10.66
CA ALA A 253 11.97 10.63 -11.89
C ALA A 253 10.71 9.92 -12.40
N GLY A 254 10.75 8.59 -12.55
CA GLY A 254 9.58 7.82 -13.01
C GLY A 254 8.38 7.94 -12.06
N ARG A 255 8.63 8.02 -10.74
CA ARG A 255 7.56 8.23 -9.75
C ARG A 255 6.98 9.64 -9.83
N LEU A 256 7.82 10.65 -9.98
CA LEU A 256 7.40 12.05 -10.15
C LEU A 256 6.61 12.24 -11.44
N ASP A 257 7.09 11.69 -12.56
CA ASP A 257 6.42 11.79 -13.86
C ASP A 257 5.03 11.14 -13.83
N ASN A 258 4.87 9.99 -13.17
CA ASN A 258 3.56 9.36 -13.03
C ASN A 258 2.58 10.23 -12.23
N ILE A 259 3.03 10.81 -11.11
CA ILE A 259 2.16 11.65 -10.25
C ILE A 259 1.80 12.97 -10.93
N VAL A 260 2.79 13.63 -11.53
CA VAL A 260 2.60 14.89 -12.24
C VAL A 260 1.76 14.66 -13.49
N GLY A 261 2.05 13.59 -14.25
CA GLY A 261 1.34 13.20 -15.46
C GLY A 261 -0.14 12.96 -15.20
N ASN A 262 -0.49 12.12 -14.22
CA ASN A 262 -1.89 11.86 -13.88
C ASN A 262 -2.61 13.15 -13.45
N LYS A 263 -1.95 14.03 -12.69
CA LYS A 263 -2.58 15.27 -12.22
C LYS A 263 -2.82 16.28 -13.34
N ILE A 264 -1.86 16.44 -14.26
CA ILE A 264 -2.01 17.31 -15.43
C ILE A 264 -3.08 16.74 -16.36
N PHE A 265 -3.05 15.44 -16.62
CA PHE A 265 -4.01 14.77 -17.49
C PHE A 265 -5.45 14.88 -16.95
N ALA A 266 -5.65 14.63 -15.65
CA ALA A 266 -6.94 14.81 -15.00
C ALA A 266 -7.41 16.28 -15.05
N HIS A 267 -6.48 17.25 -14.94
CA HIS A 267 -6.81 18.66 -15.07
C HIS A 267 -7.21 19.05 -16.50
N LEU A 268 -6.55 18.48 -17.51
CA LEU A 268 -6.86 18.71 -18.92
C LEU A 268 -8.21 18.10 -19.32
N ILE A 269 -8.51 16.88 -18.87
CA ILE A 269 -9.82 16.25 -19.11
C ILE A 269 -10.95 16.95 -18.33
N GLY A 270 -10.63 17.51 -17.17
CA GLY A 270 -11.58 18.28 -16.35
C GLY A 270 -11.88 19.68 -16.86
N LEU A 271 -11.13 20.20 -17.84
CA LEU A 271 -11.45 21.46 -18.49
C LEU A 271 -12.60 21.23 -19.46
N SER A 272 -13.76 21.82 -19.16
CA SER A 272 -14.91 21.83 -20.05
C SER A 272 -14.51 22.35 -21.42
N PRO A 273 -14.87 21.67 -22.52
CA PRO A 273 -14.61 22.18 -23.86
C PRO A 273 -15.47 23.44 -24.05
N THR A 274 -14.86 24.60 -23.87
CA THR A 274 -15.48 25.87 -24.29
C THR A 274 -15.41 25.90 -25.80
N LEU A 275 -16.51 25.47 -26.44
CA LEU A 275 -16.92 25.88 -27.78
C LEU A 275 -17.32 27.36 -27.76
#